data_AF-A0A7S2I032-F1
#
_entry.id   AF-A0A7S2I032-F1
#
_cell.length_a   1.000
_cell.length_b   1.000
_cell.length_c   1.000
_cell.angle_alpha   90.00
_cell.angle_beta   90.00
_cell.angle_gamma   90.00
#
_symmetry.space_group_name_H-M   'P 1'
#
loop_
_entity.id
_entity.type
_entity.pdbx_description
1 polymer ?
#
loop_
_entity_poly.entity_id
_entity_poly.type
_entity_poly.pdbx_seq_one_letter_code
_entity_poly.pdbx_strand_id
1 'polypeptide(L)'
;EIGAQCTIINFIVTPDGLEDQILAMVVNVEKPELEQQKQALVRKQNEYKVTLSQLEDDLLSQLSAADPSTILDNLPLIEGLEKTKATSKEIAIQVAEARRTEVDINISRELYRPVAAEGS
;
A
#
# COMPACT_ATOMS: atom_id res chain seq x y z
N GLU A 1 -41.21 2.14 -0.20
CA GLU A 1 -40.86 1.19 -1.28
C GLU A 1 -39.45 1.37 -1.86
N ILE A 2 -38.94 2.60 -1.98
CA ILE A 2 -37.62 2.88 -2.59
C ILE A 2 -36.43 2.17 -1.91
N GLY A 3 -36.44 2.03 -0.58
CA GLY A 3 -35.35 1.34 0.16
C GLY A 3 -35.34 -0.19 0.05
N ALA A 4 -36.39 -0.81 -0.50
CA ALA A 4 -36.45 -2.26 -0.70
C ALA A 4 -36.03 -2.69 -2.12
N GLN A 5 -36.00 -1.75 -3.08
CA GLN A 5 -35.66 -2.02 -4.48
C GLN A 5 -34.26 -1.51 -4.85
N CYS A 6 -33.65 -0.67 -4.03
CA CYS A 6 -32.34 -0.08 -4.27
C CYS A 6 -31.42 -0.22 -3.05
N THR A 7 -30.14 -0.48 -3.30
CA THR A 7 -29.09 -0.42 -2.27
C THR A 7 -28.85 1.03 -1.87
N ILE A 8 -29.22 1.39 -0.64
CA ILE A 8 -28.93 2.71 -0.08
C ILE A 8 -27.48 2.71 0.40
N ILE A 9 -26.67 3.64 -0.13
CA ILE A 9 -25.31 3.89 0.35
C ILE A 9 -25.33 5.16 1.20
N ASN A 10 -24.83 5.06 2.43
CA ASN A 10 -24.79 6.16 3.38
C ASN A 10 -23.36 6.68 3.56
N PHE A 11 -23.16 7.97 3.32
CA PHE A 11 -21.86 8.66 3.42
C PHE A 11 -21.77 9.59 4.63
N ILE A 12 -22.56 9.36 5.68
CA ILE A 12 -22.43 10.14 6.93
C ILE A 12 -20.99 10.00 7.45
N VAL A 13 -20.37 11.15 7.71
CA VAL A 13 -19.04 11.24 8.28
C VAL A 13 -19.10 10.80 9.75
N THR A 14 -18.23 9.88 10.13
CA THR A 14 -18.07 9.46 11.53
C THR A 14 -17.24 10.51 12.28
N PRO A 15 -17.47 10.72 13.59
CA PRO A 15 -16.67 11.66 14.38
C PRO A 15 -15.17 11.32 14.32
N ASP A 16 -14.81 10.04 14.41
CA ASP A 16 -13.43 9.58 14.21
C ASP A 16 -12.87 9.96 12.83
N GLY A 17 -13.68 9.78 11.77
CA GLY A 17 -13.27 10.12 10.41
C GLY A 17 -13.10 11.63 10.18
N LEU A 18 -13.88 12.44 10.89
CA LEU A 18 -13.74 13.90 10.86
C LEU A 18 -12.47 14.34 11.60
N GLU A 19 -12.21 13.77 12.78
CA GLU A 19 -11.00 14.06 13.56
C GLU A 19 -9.73 13.71 12.77
N ASP A 20 -9.71 12.56 12.09
CA ASP A 20 -8.59 12.17 11.22
C ASP A 20 -8.39 13.12 10.03
N GLN A 21 -9.48 13.67 9.47
CA GLN A 21 -9.40 14.66 8.39
C GLN A 21 -8.85 15.99 8.88
N ILE A 22 -9.30 16.47 10.04
CA ILE A 22 -8.79 17.71 10.64
C ILE A 22 -7.31 17.53 11.00
N LEU A 23 -6.94 16.40 11.60
CA LEU A 23 -5.54 16.08 11.91
C LEU A 23 -4.66 16.04 10.66
N ALA A 24 -5.14 15.43 9.58
CA ALA A 24 -4.42 15.45 8.30
C ALA A 24 -4.24 16.88 7.77
N MET A 25 -5.26 17.74 7.92
CA MET A 25 -5.18 19.14 7.48
C MET A 25 -4.17 19.94 8.32
N VAL A 26 -4.21 19.81 9.66
CA VAL A 26 -3.28 20.49 10.57
C VAL A 26 -1.84 20.05 10.32
N VAL A 27 -1.59 18.74 10.19
CA VAL A 27 -0.26 18.21 9.88
C VAL A 27 0.26 18.71 8.53
N ASN A 28 -0.62 18.84 7.52
CA ASN A 28 -0.24 19.37 6.21
C ASN A 28 0.15 20.86 6.28
N VAL A 29 -0.49 21.65 7.14
CA VAL A 29 -0.14 23.06 7.35
C VAL A 29 1.15 23.20 8.16
N GLU A 30 1.28 22.46 9.27
CA GLU A 30 2.40 22.57 10.21
C GLU A 30 3.68 21.90 9.68
N LYS A 31 3.55 20.73 9.04
CA LYS A 31 4.66 19.93 8.50
C LYS A 31 4.29 19.29 7.16
N PRO A 32 4.25 20.07 6.07
CA PRO A 32 3.95 19.56 4.73
C PRO A 32 4.92 18.46 4.27
N GLU A 33 6.19 18.50 4.69
CA GLU A 33 7.18 17.47 4.37
C GLU A 33 6.80 16.09 4.92
N LEU A 34 6.15 16.04 6.09
CA LEU A 34 5.74 14.79 6.74
C LEU A 34 4.55 14.15 6.00
N GLU A 35 3.59 14.96 5.57
CA GLU A 35 2.47 14.49 4.75
C GLU A 35 2.93 14.07 3.34
N GLN A 36 3.88 14.80 2.73
CA GLN A 36 4.50 14.39 1.46
C GLN A 36 5.24 13.05 1.59
N GLN A 37 6.01 12.86 2.67
CA GLN A 37 6.68 11.58 2.94
C GLN A 37 5.67 10.44 3.11
N LYS A 38 4.58 10.66 3.85
CA LYS A 38 3.50 9.68 3.99
C LYS A 38 2.88 9.34 2.63
N GLN A 39 2.54 10.33 1.82
CA GLN A 39 1.94 10.11 0.50
C GLN A 39 2.89 9.38 -0.45
N ALA A 40 4.18 9.73 -0.45
CA ALA A 40 5.20 9.05 -1.23
C ALA A 40 5.35 7.58 -0.78
N LEU A 41 5.31 7.34 0.53
CA LEU A 41 5.40 6.00 1.11
C LEU A 41 4.19 5.14 0.73
N VAL A 42 2.97 5.68 0.82
CA VAL A 42 1.73 4.99 0.38
C VAL A 42 1.77 4.68 -1.12
N ARG A 43 2.21 5.63 -1.95
CA ARG A 43 2.37 5.39 -3.40
C ARG A 43 3.35 4.27 -3.68
N LYS A 44 4.55 4.30 -3.07
CA LYS A 44 5.54 3.24 -3.21
C LYS A 44 4.99 1.88 -2.75
N GLN A 45 4.26 1.84 -1.63
CA GLN A 45 3.67 0.60 -1.12
C GLN A 45 2.65 0.02 -2.11
N ASN A 46 1.84 0.87 -2.74
CA ASN A 46 0.90 0.46 -3.79
C ASN A 46 1.62 -0.01 -5.06
N GLU A 47 2.65 0.71 -5.51
CA GLU A 47 3.49 0.32 -6.65
C GLU A 47 4.11 -1.06 -6.42
N TYR A 48 4.71 -1.29 -5.25
CA TYR A 48 5.26 -2.59 -4.88
C TYR A 48 4.23 -3.71 -4.89
N LYS A 49 3.01 -3.44 -4.40
CA LYS A 49 1.92 -4.42 -4.42
C LYS A 49 1.50 -4.78 -5.84
N VAL A 50 1.44 -3.79 -6.74
CA VAL A 50 1.16 -4.01 -8.17
C VAL A 50 2.29 -4.80 -8.83
N THR A 51 3.55 -4.42 -8.58
CA THR A 51 4.71 -5.14 -9.13
C THR A 51 4.78 -6.59 -8.65
N LEU A 52 4.49 -6.86 -7.37
CA LEU A 52 4.41 -8.22 -6.84
C LEU A 52 3.32 -9.03 -7.54
N SER A 53 2.11 -8.48 -7.68
CA SER A 53 1.02 -9.17 -8.39
C SER A 53 1.41 -9.48 -9.84
N GLN A 54 2.04 -8.53 -10.53
CA GLN A 54 2.50 -8.72 -11.91
C GLN A 54 3.56 -9.83 -12.00
N LEU A 55 4.51 -9.85 -11.07
CA LEU A 55 5.55 -10.89 -11.00
C LEU A 55 4.96 -12.27 -10.71
N GLU A 56 3.95 -12.36 -9.83
CA GLU A 56 3.24 -13.61 -9.54
C GLU A 56 2.46 -14.11 -10.77
N ASP A 57 1.78 -13.20 -11.48
CA ASP A 57 1.04 -13.53 -12.71
C ASP A 57 1.98 -13.97 -13.84
N ASP A 58 3.09 -13.25 -14.04
CA ASP A 58 4.11 -13.62 -15.03
C ASP A 58 4.71 -14.99 -14.73
N LEU A 59 5.01 -15.27 -13.47
CA LEU A 59 5.53 -16.55 -13.01
C LEU A 59 4.54 -17.70 -13.24
N LEU A 60 3.26 -17.49 -12.89
CA LEU A 60 2.21 -18.48 -13.14
C LEU A 60 1.99 -18.72 -14.62
N SER A 61 2.02 -17.67 -15.44
CA SER A 61 1.90 -17.76 -16.90
C SER A 61 3.05 -18.57 -17.50
N GLN A 62 4.29 -18.28 -17.09
CA GLN A 62 5.48 -19.00 -17.54
C GLN A 62 5.47 -20.47 -17.10
N LEU A 63 5.07 -20.76 -15.87
CA LEU A 63 4.92 -22.13 -15.36
C LEU A 63 3.81 -22.90 -16.11
N SER A 64 2.71 -22.22 -16.46
CA SER A 64 1.59 -22.82 -17.19
C SER A 64 1.92 -23.08 -18.65
N ALA A 65 2.77 -22.24 -19.25
CA ALA A 65 3.22 -22.38 -20.64
C ALA A 65 4.37 -23.39 -20.81
N ALA A 66 5.09 -23.71 -19.74
CA ALA A 66 6.22 -24.64 -19.79
C ALA A 66 5.74 -26.10 -19.78
N ASP A 67 6.23 -26.90 -20.74
CA ASP A 67 6.01 -28.35 -20.74
C ASP A 67 6.64 -29.00 -19.50
N PRO A 68 5.90 -29.85 -18.75
CA PRO A 68 6.39 -30.48 -17.52
C PRO A 68 7.66 -31.32 -17.69
N SER A 69 7.92 -31.82 -18.90
CA SER A 69 9.07 -32.65 -19.24
C SER A 69 10.34 -31.87 -19.54
N THR A 70 10.23 -30.58 -19.91
CA THR A 70 11.35 -29.76 -20.40
C THR A 70 11.60 -28.53 -19.50
N ILE A 71 10.86 -28.42 -18.40
CA ILE A 71 10.89 -27.27 -17.51
C ILE A 71 12.24 -27.03 -16.85
N LEU A 72 13.04 -28.09 -16.67
CA LEU A 72 14.39 -28.03 -16.11
C LEU A 72 15.45 -27.59 -17.14
N ASP A 73 15.20 -27.79 -18.44
CA ASP A 73 16.11 -27.39 -19.53
C ASP A 73 15.85 -25.95 -20.00
N ASN A 74 14.75 -25.35 -19.54
CA ASN A 74 14.33 -24.02 -19.96
C ASN A 74 15.09 -22.95 -19.16
N LEU A 75 16.36 -22.71 -19.52
CA LEU A 75 17.22 -21.65 -18.97
C LEU A 75 16.51 -20.29 -18.75
N PRO A 76 15.74 -19.75 -19.72
CA PRO A 76 15.09 -18.44 -19.53
C PRO A 76 14.02 -18.46 -18.43
N LEU A 77 13.39 -19.61 -18.17
CA LEU A 77 12.43 -19.77 -17.07
C LEU A 77 13.16 -19.73 -15.71
N ILE A 78 14.31 -20.39 -15.61
CA ILE A 78 15.13 -20.44 -14.39
C ILE A 78 15.67 -19.04 -14.06
N GLU A 79 16.20 -18.32 -15.05
CA GLU A 79 16.66 -16.94 -14.87
C GLU A 79 15.52 -15.99 -14.46
N GLY A 80 14.33 -16.16 -15.07
CA GLY A 80 13.13 -15.42 -14.68
C GLY A 80 12.72 -15.68 -13.23
N LEU A 81 12.73 -16.95 -12.81
CA LEU A 81 12.44 -17.38 -11.44
C LEU A 81 13.42 -16.78 -10.42
N GLU A 82 14.73 -16.82 -10.71
CA GLU A 82 15.74 -16.23 -9.83
C GLU A 82 15.57 -14.71 -9.70
N LYS A 83 15.30 -14.02 -10.83
CA LYS A 83 15.04 -12.59 -10.83
C LYS A 83 13.79 -12.24 -10.03
N THR A 84 12.68 -12.94 -10.25
CA THR A 84 11.42 -12.74 -9.51
C THR A 84 11.61 -12.98 -8.02
N LYS A 85 12.36 -14.01 -7.63
CA LYS A 85 12.69 -14.29 -6.23
C LYS A 85 13.53 -13.18 -5.61
N ALA A 86 14.54 -12.68 -6.32
CA ALA A 86 15.38 -11.58 -5.85
C ALA A 86 14.56 -10.31 -5.64
N THR A 87 13.76 -9.92 -6.64
CA THR A 87 12.90 -8.73 -6.58
C THR A 87 11.85 -8.85 -5.47
N SER A 88 11.21 -10.01 -5.31
CA SER A 88 10.24 -10.24 -4.24
C SER A 88 10.86 -10.09 -2.84
N LYS A 89 12.10 -10.57 -2.67
CA LYS A 89 12.84 -10.42 -1.40
C LYS A 89 13.20 -8.97 -1.12
N GLU A 90 13.63 -8.23 -2.13
CA GLU A 90 13.91 -6.79 -2.00
C GLU A 90 12.64 -6.01 -1.63
N ILE A 91 11.53 -6.27 -2.32
CA ILE A 91 10.24 -5.65 -2.00
C ILE A 91 9.80 -5.98 -0.56
N ALA A 92 9.98 -7.21 -0.10
CA ALA A 92 9.63 -7.59 1.27
C ALA A 92 10.42 -6.78 2.32
N ILE A 93 11.71 -6.52 2.07
CA ILE A 93 12.54 -5.66 2.93
C ILE A 93 12.03 -4.22 2.89
N GLN A 94 11.81 -3.67 1.69
CA GLN A 94 11.31 -2.30 1.52
C GLN A 94 9.94 -2.08 2.17
N VAL A 95 9.04 -3.08 2.11
CA VAL A 95 7.73 -3.02 2.77
C VAL A 95 7.88 -3.05 4.29
N ALA A 96 8.82 -3.83 4.82
CA ALA A 96 9.08 -3.85 6.26
C ALA A 96 9.65 -2.51 6.77
N GLU A 97 10.56 -1.90 6.01
CA GLU A 97 11.06 -0.55 6.32
C GLU A 97 9.96 0.50 6.19
N ALA A 98 9.15 0.43 5.13
CA ALA A 98 8.03 1.34 4.93
C ALA A 98 7.04 1.28 6.09
N ARG A 99 6.74 0.09 6.63
CA ARG A 99 5.89 -0.07 7.82
C ARG A 99 6.49 0.58 9.06
N ARG A 100 7.81 0.49 9.25
CA ARG A 100 8.47 1.16 10.39
C ARG A 100 8.34 2.68 10.26
N THR A 101 8.68 3.21 9.09
CA THR A 101 8.55 4.64 8.81
C THR A 101 7.10 5.12 8.92
N GLU A 102 6.12 4.31 8.51
CA GLU A 102 4.70 4.63 8.67
C GLU A 102 4.30 4.75 10.14
N VAL A 103 4.79 3.86 11.01
CA VAL A 103 4.57 3.94 12.46
C VAL A 103 5.21 5.20 13.04
N ASP A 104 6.46 5.51 12.67
CA ASP A 104 7.15 6.72 13.14
C ASP A 104 6.43 8.02 12.68
N ILE A 105 5.97 8.04 11.43
CA ILE A 105 5.12 9.11 10.89
C ILE A 105 3.83 9.22 11.71
N ASN A 106 3.17 8.09 12.01
CA ASN A 106 1.93 8.11 12.76
C ASN A 106 2.10 8.61 14.20
N ILE A 107 3.17 8.18 14.89
CA ILE A 107 3.53 8.70 16.21
C ILE A 107 3.76 10.20 16.15
N SER A 108 4.48 10.67 15.11
CA SER A 108 4.73 12.10 14.90
C SER A 108 3.43 12.89 14.64
N ARG A 109 2.42 12.26 13.99
CA ARG A 109 1.10 12.87 13.77
C ARG A 109 0.28 12.98 15.05
N GLU A 110 0.37 12.00 15.94
CA GLU A 110 -0.36 12.01 17.23
C GLU A 110 0.03 13.20 18.13
N LEU A 111 1.25 13.75 18.00
CA LEU A 111 1.64 14.99 18.68
C LEU A 111 0.77 16.20 18.29
N TYR A 112 0.14 16.18 17.12
CA TYR A 112 -0.73 17.24 16.62
C TYR A 112 -2.22 16.96 16.88
N ARG A 113 -2.57 15.79 17.41
CA ARG A 113 -3.95 15.45 17.82
C ARG A 113 -4.58 16.48 18.78
N PRO A 114 -3.92 16.99 19.83
CA PRO A 114 -4.53 18.01 20.69
C PRO A 114 -4.86 19.31 19.95
N VAL A 115 -4.02 19.72 18.98
CA VAL A 115 -4.26 20.92 18.15
C VAL A 115 -5.43 20.71 17.20
N ALA A 116 -5.61 19.49 16.69
CA ALA A 116 -6.75 19.13 15.85
C ALA A 116 -8.07 19.04 16.65
N ALA A 117 -8.01 18.57 17.90
CA ALA A 117 -9.17 18.46 18.79
C ALA A 117 -9.70 19.83 19.25
N GLU A 118 -8.85 20.85 19.37
CA GLU A 118 -9.31 22.22 19.68
C GLU A 118 -10.08 22.89 18.53
N GLY A 119 -9.98 22.37 17.29
CA GLY A 119 -10.72 22.83 16.13
C GLY A 119 -12.04 22.10 15.86
N SER A 120 -12.38 21.08 16.66
CA SER A 120 -13.59 20.25 16.55
C SER A 120 -14.77 20.79 17.36
#